data_AF-A0A2H0UNC8-F1
#
_entry.id   AF-A0A2H0UNC8-F1
#
_cell.length_a   1.000
_cell.length_b   1.000
_cell.length_c   1.000
_cell.angle_alpha   90.00
_cell.angle_beta   90.00
_cell.angle_gamma   90.00
#
_symmetry.space_group_name_H-M   'P 1'
#
loop_
_entity.id
_entity.type
_entity.pdbx_description
1 polymer ?
#
loop_
_entity_poly.entity_id
_entity_poly.type
_entity_poly.pdbx_seq_one_letter_code
_entity_poly.pdbx_strand_id
1 'polypeptide(L)'
;MLRITRNNFKKVSVWTLILSNLIPLIGVIFWGWSVFQLLFAFWCESAVIGIYTIIRLAVKRSISFILFFIIHFGAFMQGHLLVLVVFFHDGVSVSLEMALLGAKVSLPATFLIIWPAVLAMTISHGVSFYSNFLKNKEYVNLVPARIMLAPYPRIVVMHLVVIFGAFLAILLGNPIGGLIVLVILKAGLDIFSHIKEH
;
A
#
# COMPACT_ATOMS: atom_id res chain seq x y z
N MET A 1 -8.51 -4.18 36.56
CA MET A 1 -7.18 -4.09 35.89
C MET A 1 -7.16 -5.14 34.77
N LEU A 2 -7.65 -4.79 33.58
CA LEU A 2 -7.85 -5.76 32.49
C LEU A 2 -6.53 -6.05 31.78
N ARG A 3 -6.06 -7.29 31.93
CA ARG A 3 -4.90 -7.86 31.25
C ARG A 3 -5.25 -8.04 29.77
N ILE A 4 -5.14 -6.97 28.97
CA ILE A 4 -5.35 -7.03 27.53
C ILE A 4 -4.23 -7.89 26.94
N THR A 5 -4.53 -9.18 26.74
CA THR A 5 -3.58 -10.18 26.24
C THR A 5 -3.10 -9.82 24.84
N ARG A 6 -1.79 -10.02 24.59
CA ARG A 6 -1.04 -9.89 23.33
C ARG A 6 -1.79 -10.33 22.05
N ASN A 7 -2.75 -11.25 22.19
CA ASN A 7 -3.61 -11.78 21.13
C ASN A 7 -4.64 -10.76 20.59
N ASN A 8 -5.10 -9.81 21.40
CA ASN A 8 -6.16 -8.87 20.99
C ASN A 8 -5.64 -7.76 20.07
N PHE A 9 -4.41 -7.29 20.25
CA PHE A 9 -3.83 -6.25 19.39
C PHE A 9 -3.43 -6.77 18.00
N LYS A 10 -3.00 -8.04 17.92
CA LYS A 10 -2.84 -8.74 16.63
C LYS A 10 -4.18 -8.85 15.89
N LYS A 11 -5.24 -9.23 16.59
CA LYS A 11 -6.60 -9.26 16.03
C LYS A 11 -7.06 -7.88 15.56
N VAL A 12 -6.85 -6.82 16.35
CA VAL A 12 -7.22 -5.45 15.97
C VAL A 12 -6.48 -5.00 14.71
N SER A 13 -5.16 -5.28 14.60
CA SER A 13 -4.36 -4.93 13.41
C SER A 13 -4.82 -5.68 12.14
N VAL A 14 -5.17 -6.97 12.27
CA VAL A 14 -5.77 -7.75 11.19
C VAL A 14 -7.13 -7.19 10.78
N TRP A 15 -8.00 -6.87 11.73
CA TRP A 15 -9.31 -6.31 11.43
C TRP A 15 -9.22 -4.92 10.80
N THR A 16 -8.30 -4.06 11.24
CA THR A 16 -8.08 -2.76 10.60
C THR A 16 -7.50 -2.90 9.19
N LEU A 17 -6.66 -3.92 8.94
CA LEU A 17 -6.14 -4.24 7.61
C LEU A 17 -7.24 -4.75 6.66
N ILE A 18 -8.13 -5.62 7.16
CA ILE A 18 -9.28 -6.11 6.39
C ILE A 18 -10.21 -4.94 6.07
N LEU A 19 -10.55 -4.11 7.07
CA LEU A 19 -11.41 -2.94 6.89
C LEU A 19 -10.81 -1.92 5.92
N SER A 20 -9.50 -1.65 5.96
CA SER A 20 -8.87 -0.73 5.01
C SER A 20 -8.87 -1.27 3.58
N ASN A 21 -8.86 -2.60 3.41
CA ASN A 21 -8.97 -3.26 2.10
C ASN A 21 -10.39 -3.28 1.53
N LEU A 22 -11.42 -3.16 2.38
CA LEU A 22 -12.81 -3.08 1.93
C LEU A 22 -13.14 -1.72 1.28
N ILE A 23 -12.44 -0.65 1.65
CA ILE A 23 -12.74 0.68 1.11
C ILE A 23 -12.45 0.77 -0.40
N PRO A 24 -11.29 0.31 -0.91
CA PRO A 24 -11.07 0.20 -2.35
C PRO A 24 -12.09 -0.70 -3.07
N LEU A 25 -12.51 -1.81 -2.43
CA LEU A 25 -13.55 -2.69 -2.99
C LEU A 25 -14.89 -1.97 -3.15
N ILE A 26 -15.31 -1.24 -2.10
CA ILE A 26 -16.51 -0.41 -2.11
C ILE A 26 -16.37 0.69 -3.18
N GLY A 27 -15.19 1.29 -3.30
CA GLY A 27 -14.86 2.24 -4.36
C GLY A 27 -15.12 1.70 -5.76
N VAL A 28 -14.65 0.48 -6.05
CA VAL A 28 -14.88 -0.16 -7.34
C VAL A 28 -16.37 -0.46 -7.56
N ILE A 29 -17.05 -1.05 -6.58
CA ILE A 29 -18.43 -1.55 -6.75
C ILE A 29 -19.47 -0.42 -6.77
N PHE A 30 -19.35 0.56 -5.87
CA PHE A 30 -20.38 1.58 -5.66
C PHE A 30 -20.05 2.94 -6.27
N TRP A 31 -18.76 3.30 -6.33
CA TRP A 31 -18.29 4.57 -6.88
C TRP A 31 -17.63 4.43 -8.25
N GLY A 32 -17.64 3.23 -8.84
CA GLY A 32 -17.15 2.97 -10.19
C GLY A 32 -15.66 3.29 -10.34
N TRP A 33 -14.85 3.05 -9.30
CA TRP A 33 -13.43 3.38 -9.35
C TRP A 33 -12.76 2.74 -10.56
N SER A 34 -12.01 3.56 -11.30
CA SER A 34 -11.25 3.10 -12.46
C SER A 34 -10.08 2.21 -12.03
N VAL A 35 -9.53 1.45 -12.99
CA VAL A 35 -8.33 0.64 -12.77
C VAL A 35 -7.21 1.52 -12.21
N PHE A 36 -6.99 2.69 -12.80
CA PHE A 36 -5.99 3.65 -12.33
C PHE A 36 -6.23 4.09 -10.89
N GLN A 37 -7.47 4.47 -10.53
CA GLN A 37 -7.80 4.90 -9.17
C GLN A 37 -7.53 3.81 -8.13
N LEU A 38 -7.86 2.55 -8.45
CA LEU A 38 -7.58 1.42 -7.57
C LEU A 38 -6.07 1.20 -7.41
N LEU A 39 -5.34 1.11 -8.51
CA LEU A 39 -3.89 0.89 -8.49
C LEU A 39 -3.14 2.06 -7.84
N PHE A 40 -3.63 3.29 -8.01
CA PHE A 40 -3.06 4.47 -7.36
C PHE A 40 -3.33 4.48 -5.86
N ALA A 41 -4.51 4.06 -5.40
CA ALA A 41 -4.79 3.90 -3.97
C ALA A 41 -3.85 2.86 -3.32
N PHE A 42 -3.62 1.75 -4.01
CA PHE A 42 -2.66 0.72 -3.65
C PHE A 42 -1.19 1.20 -3.64
N TRP A 43 -0.84 2.07 -4.57
CA TRP A 43 0.46 2.75 -4.54
C TRP A 43 0.57 3.68 -3.34
N CYS A 44 -0.47 4.46 -3.02
CA CYS A 44 -0.51 5.31 -1.83
C CYS A 44 -0.38 4.51 -0.53
N GLU A 45 -0.96 3.32 -0.45
CA GLU A 45 -0.78 2.41 0.70
C GLU A 45 0.69 2.02 0.90
N SER A 46 1.38 1.72 -0.20
CA SER A 46 2.83 1.44 -0.15
C SER A 46 3.61 2.66 0.35
N ALA A 47 3.22 3.87 -0.04
CA ALA A 47 3.81 5.11 0.47
C ALA A 47 3.57 5.28 1.99
N VAL A 48 2.35 5.01 2.46
CA VAL A 48 2.00 5.01 3.89
C VAL A 48 2.88 4.03 4.68
N ILE A 49 3.05 2.80 4.17
CA ILE A 49 3.94 1.79 4.78
C ILE A 49 5.39 2.29 4.82
N GLY A 50 5.85 2.93 3.75
CA GLY A 50 7.17 3.55 3.69
C GLY A 50 7.38 4.62 4.76
N ILE A 51 6.41 5.52 4.94
CA ILE A 51 6.42 6.55 5.98
C ILE A 51 6.55 5.92 7.37
N TYR A 52 5.71 4.94 7.69
CA TYR A 52 5.81 4.25 8.99
C TYR A 52 7.12 3.50 9.16
N THR A 53 7.72 2.98 8.09
CA THR A 53 9.04 2.34 8.14
C THR A 53 10.13 3.35 8.49
N ILE A 54 10.10 4.54 7.91
CA ILE A 54 11.00 5.65 8.26
C ILE A 54 10.85 6.02 9.73
N ILE A 55 9.61 6.16 10.23
CA ILE A 55 9.34 6.46 11.64
C ILE A 55 9.90 5.36 12.56
N ARG A 56 9.70 4.07 12.21
CA ARG A 56 10.25 2.93 12.97
C ARG A 56 11.77 2.91 13.00
N LEU A 57 12.43 3.24 11.89
CA LEU A 57 13.89 3.37 11.81
C LEU A 57 14.40 4.57 12.61
N ALA A 58 13.65 5.68 12.64
CA ALA A 58 13.95 6.86 13.46
C ALA A 58 13.88 6.54 14.96
N VAL A 59 12.91 5.74 15.41
CA VAL A 59 12.85 5.23 16.80
C VAL A 59 14.10 4.42 17.15
N LYS A 60 14.66 3.66 16.19
CA LYS A 60 15.94 2.94 16.35
C LYS A 60 17.18 3.80 16.09
N ARG A 61 17.01 5.10 15.85
CA ARG A 61 18.07 6.08 15.57
C ARG A 61 19.03 5.64 14.46
N SER A 62 18.50 4.92 13.46
CA SER A 62 19.32 4.29 12.42
C SER A 62 19.39 5.15 11.16
N ILE A 63 20.19 6.21 11.19
CA ILE A 63 20.25 7.24 10.14
C ILE A 63 20.66 6.65 8.78
N SER A 64 21.68 5.79 8.73
CA SER A 64 22.13 5.16 7.48
C SER A 64 21.03 4.33 6.81
N PHE A 65 20.24 3.60 7.61
CA PHE A 65 19.10 2.84 7.10
C PHE A 65 17.96 3.74 6.64
N ILE A 66 17.71 4.86 7.31
CA ILE A 66 16.73 5.86 6.86
C ILE A 66 17.11 6.43 5.50
N LEU A 67 18.36 6.87 5.33
CA LEU A 67 18.85 7.44 4.08
C LEU A 67 18.79 6.43 2.94
N PHE A 68 19.30 5.22 3.18
CA PHE A 68 19.23 4.13 2.21
C PHE A 68 17.77 3.83 1.83
N PHE A 69 16.89 3.71 2.82
CA PHE A 69 15.49 3.41 2.58
C PHE A 69 14.82 4.52 1.75
N ILE A 70 14.98 5.79 2.11
CA ILE A 70 14.38 6.92 1.34
C ILE A 70 14.84 6.89 -0.13
N ILE A 71 16.14 6.70 -0.38
CA ILE A 71 16.68 6.70 -1.74
C ILE A 71 16.20 5.48 -2.51
N HIS A 72 16.40 4.28 -1.97
CA HIS A 72 16.10 3.03 -2.67
C HIS A 72 14.59 2.81 -2.83
N PHE A 73 13.83 2.96 -1.74
CA PHE A 73 12.38 2.85 -1.76
C PHE A 73 11.74 3.96 -2.57
N GLY A 74 12.23 5.20 -2.45
CA GLY A 74 11.73 6.34 -3.21
C GLY A 74 11.94 6.17 -4.71
N ALA A 75 13.13 5.74 -5.14
CA ALA A 75 13.41 5.46 -6.55
C ALA A 75 12.49 4.36 -7.12
N PHE A 76 12.28 3.29 -6.34
CA PHE A 76 11.36 2.23 -6.72
C PHE A 76 9.90 2.71 -6.81
N MET A 77 9.44 3.46 -5.81
CA MET A 77 8.08 4.04 -5.79
C MET A 77 7.85 4.99 -6.95
N GLN A 78 8.85 5.79 -7.31
CA GLN A 78 8.80 6.70 -8.46
C GLN A 78 8.73 5.93 -9.78
N GLY A 79 9.54 4.89 -9.95
CA GLY A 79 9.49 4.03 -11.13
C GLY A 79 8.13 3.33 -11.27
N HIS A 80 7.57 2.85 -10.17
CA HIS A 80 6.24 2.25 -10.18
C HIS A 80 5.14 3.26 -10.52
N LEU A 81 5.20 4.46 -9.97
CA LEU A 81 4.24 5.51 -10.30
C LEU A 81 4.27 5.84 -11.81
N LEU A 82 5.48 5.88 -12.39
CA LEU A 82 5.65 6.10 -13.82
C LEU A 82 4.96 4.99 -14.63
N VAL A 83 5.12 3.72 -14.25
CA VAL A 83 4.41 2.60 -14.88
C VAL A 83 2.90 2.77 -14.75
N LEU A 84 2.40 3.14 -13.57
CA LEU A 84 0.96 3.34 -13.37
C LEU A 84 0.41 4.44 -14.27
N VAL A 85 1.10 5.57 -14.36
CA VAL A 85 0.68 6.71 -15.20
C VAL A 85 0.74 6.35 -16.69
N VAL A 86 1.84 5.77 -17.17
CA VAL A 86 2.04 5.48 -18.60
C VAL A 86 1.04 4.44 -19.12
N PHE A 87 0.75 3.41 -18.33
CA PHE A 87 -0.05 2.28 -18.78
C PHE A 87 -1.54 2.36 -18.40
N PHE A 88 -1.90 3.08 -17.34
CA PHE A 88 -3.25 3.01 -16.79
C PHE A 88 -3.98 4.35 -16.71
N HIS A 89 -3.31 5.49 -16.87
CA HIS A 89 -3.98 6.80 -16.78
C HIS A 89 -4.94 7.04 -17.98
N ASP A 90 -6.22 7.25 -17.69
CA ASP A 90 -7.28 7.68 -18.61
C ASP A 90 -7.43 6.90 -19.94
N GLY A 91 -6.90 5.68 -20.03
CA GLY A 91 -6.98 4.85 -21.25
C GLY A 91 -6.24 5.43 -22.46
N VAL A 92 -5.45 6.50 -22.26
CA VAL A 92 -4.60 7.12 -23.28
C VAL A 92 -3.16 6.79 -22.91
N SER A 93 -2.43 6.12 -23.80
CA SER A 93 -1.00 5.90 -23.63
C SER A 93 -0.29 7.26 -23.57
N VAL A 94 0.09 7.68 -22.36
CA VAL A 94 0.88 8.89 -22.15
C VAL A 94 2.30 8.60 -22.63
N SER A 95 2.86 9.46 -23.49
CA SER A 95 4.26 9.28 -23.92
C SER A 95 5.19 9.40 -22.72
N LEU A 96 6.29 8.63 -22.75
CA LEU A 96 7.29 8.64 -21.67
C LEU A 96 7.82 10.06 -21.41
N GLU A 97 8.04 10.83 -22.48
CA GLU A 97 8.47 12.23 -22.40
C GLU A 97 7.45 13.10 -21.67
N MET A 98 6.16 12.97 -21.98
CA MET A 98 5.09 13.69 -21.29
C MET A 98 5.02 13.28 -19.81
N ALA A 99 5.14 11.99 -19.50
CA ALA A 99 5.11 11.50 -18.12
C ALA A 99 6.32 11.99 -17.28
N LEU A 100 7.51 12.02 -17.88
CA LEU A 100 8.75 12.50 -17.23
C LEU A 100 8.78 14.02 -17.08
N LEU A 101 8.19 14.77 -18.01
CA LEU A 101 8.07 16.23 -17.96
C LEU A 101 6.95 16.70 -17.02
N GLY A 102 6.34 15.80 -16.26
CA GLY A 102 5.25 16.12 -15.35
C GLY A 102 3.97 16.41 -16.12
N ALA A 103 3.57 15.46 -16.98
CA ALA A 103 2.23 15.41 -17.58
C ALA A 103 1.22 15.95 -16.58
N LYS A 104 0.30 16.81 -17.04
CA LYS A 104 -0.86 17.27 -16.28
C LYS A 104 -1.83 16.11 -16.03
N VAL A 105 -1.32 14.99 -15.53
CA VAL A 105 -2.03 13.93 -14.86
C VAL A 105 -2.77 14.64 -13.74
N SER A 106 -4.08 14.50 -13.70
CA SER A 106 -4.93 15.11 -12.68
C SER A 106 -4.78 14.38 -11.34
N LEU A 107 -3.54 14.12 -10.90
CA LEU A 107 -3.21 13.50 -9.62
C LEU A 107 -3.96 14.16 -8.45
N PRO A 108 -4.12 15.50 -8.40
CA PRO A 108 -4.92 16.12 -7.35
C PRO A 108 -6.39 15.68 -7.38
N ALA A 109 -7.01 15.60 -8.56
CA ALA A 109 -8.41 15.16 -8.71
C ALA A 109 -8.58 13.68 -8.37
N THR A 110 -7.66 12.83 -8.84
CA THR A 110 -7.63 11.40 -8.48
C THR A 110 -7.49 11.23 -6.98
N PHE A 111 -6.60 11.99 -6.34
CA PHE A 111 -6.42 11.95 -4.89
C PHE A 111 -7.68 12.37 -4.14
N LEU A 112 -8.42 13.38 -4.61
CA LEU A 112 -9.72 13.77 -4.04
C LEU A 112 -10.80 12.68 -4.11
N ILE A 113 -10.64 11.68 -4.98
CA ILE A 113 -11.55 10.53 -5.04
C ILE A 113 -11.10 9.45 -4.04
N ILE A 114 -9.79 9.20 -3.94
CA ILE A 114 -9.25 8.07 -3.18
C ILE A 114 -8.83 8.41 -1.74
N TRP A 115 -8.81 9.69 -1.35
CA TRP A 115 -8.32 10.12 -0.03
C TRP A 115 -9.00 9.42 1.16
N PRO A 116 -10.29 9.01 1.13
CA PRO A 116 -10.87 8.28 2.26
C PRO A 116 -10.19 6.92 2.46
N ALA A 117 -9.81 6.23 1.38
CA ALA A 117 -9.05 4.99 1.45
C ALA A 117 -7.64 5.22 1.99
N VAL A 118 -6.95 6.25 1.49
CA VAL A 118 -5.60 6.62 1.95
C VAL A 118 -5.62 6.97 3.44
N LEU A 119 -6.62 7.72 3.89
CA LEU A 119 -6.80 8.06 5.30
C LEU A 119 -7.04 6.81 6.15
N ALA A 120 -7.92 5.92 5.73
CA ALA A 120 -8.21 4.68 6.45
C ALA A 120 -6.99 3.75 6.53
N MET A 121 -6.22 3.63 5.44
CA MET A 121 -4.95 2.89 5.43
C MET A 121 -3.94 3.53 6.39
N THR A 122 -3.82 4.86 6.38
CA THR A 122 -2.96 5.60 7.31
C THR A 122 -3.33 5.32 8.76
N ILE A 123 -4.62 5.38 9.09
CA ILE A 123 -5.13 5.07 10.44
C ILE A 123 -4.82 3.62 10.80
N SER A 124 -5.10 2.66 9.91
CA SER A 124 -4.85 1.23 10.12
C SER A 124 -3.37 0.94 10.44
N HIS A 125 -2.45 1.50 9.63
CA HIS A 125 -1.02 1.38 9.87
C HIS A 125 -0.57 2.12 11.14
N GLY A 126 -1.17 3.27 11.44
CA GLY A 126 -0.92 4.01 12.68
C GLY A 126 -1.32 3.24 13.93
N VAL A 127 -2.47 2.56 13.91
CA VAL A 127 -2.92 1.70 15.00
C VAL A 127 -1.95 0.54 15.19
N SER A 128 -1.50 -0.10 14.11
CA SER A 128 -0.49 -1.17 14.18
C SER A 128 0.86 -0.66 14.73
N PHE A 129 1.32 0.50 14.26
CA PHE A 129 2.54 1.13 14.75
C PHE A 129 2.45 1.44 16.26
N TYR A 130 1.37 2.06 16.72
CA TYR A 130 1.24 2.39 18.13
C TYR A 130 1.10 1.14 19.01
N SER A 131 0.19 0.24 18.66
CA SER A 131 -0.14 -0.91 19.52
C SER A 131 0.94 -1.99 19.51
N ASN A 132 1.45 -2.36 18.33
CA ASN A 132 2.43 -3.44 18.19
C ASN A 132 3.85 -2.90 18.35
N PHE A 133 4.22 -1.87 17.59
CA PHE A 133 5.60 -1.42 17.58
C PHE A 133 5.98 -0.70 18.89
N LEU A 134 5.23 0.34 19.28
CA LEU A 134 5.55 1.14 20.48
C LEU A 134 5.12 0.45 21.78
N LYS A 135 3.83 0.17 21.95
CA LYS A 135 3.26 -0.31 23.22
C LYS A 135 3.74 -1.71 23.57
N ASN A 136 3.76 -2.65 22.62
CA ASN A 136 4.29 -3.99 22.83
C ASN A 136 5.82 -4.08 22.71
N LYS A 137 6.50 -2.93 22.52
CA LYS A 137 7.96 -2.81 22.49
C LYS A 137 8.65 -3.73 21.46
N GLU A 138 8.01 -4.02 20.33
CA GLU A 138 8.64 -4.82 19.27
C GLU A 138 9.95 -4.19 18.77
N TYR A 139 10.06 -2.85 18.84
CA TYR A 139 11.28 -2.14 18.49
C TYR A 139 12.51 -2.60 19.27
N VAL A 140 12.36 -3.18 20.47
CA VAL A 140 13.49 -3.65 21.28
C VAL A 140 14.21 -4.81 20.59
N ASN A 141 13.46 -5.79 20.10
CA ASN A 141 14.00 -7.05 19.56
C ASN A 141 14.28 -7.02 18.05
N LEU A 142 13.83 -5.98 17.35
CA LEU A 142 14.05 -5.85 15.92
C LEU A 142 15.39 -5.17 15.63
N VAL A 143 16.17 -5.73 14.70
CA VAL A 143 17.33 -5.02 14.13
C VAL A 143 16.87 -4.08 13.01
N PRO A 144 17.55 -2.94 12.77
CA PRO A 144 17.16 -1.97 11.73
C PRO A 144 16.99 -2.59 10.34
N ALA A 145 17.85 -3.54 9.95
CA ALA A 145 17.74 -4.26 8.69
C ALA A 145 16.40 -5.00 8.51
N ARG A 146 15.88 -5.61 9.58
CA ARG A 146 14.56 -6.28 9.53
C ARG A 146 13.41 -5.28 9.40
N ILE A 147 13.53 -4.10 10.02
CA ILE A 147 12.53 -3.03 9.89
C ILE A 147 12.49 -2.53 8.44
N MET A 148 13.65 -2.33 7.83
CA MET A 148 13.78 -1.85 6.45
C MET A 148 13.19 -2.84 5.43
N LEU A 149 13.38 -4.14 5.63
CA LEU A 149 12.92 -5.18 4.69
C LEU A 149 11.46 -5.59 4.89
N ALA A 150 10.85 -5.29 6.04
CA ALA A 150 9.47 -5.66 6.35
C ALA A 150 8.44 -5.26 5.27
N PRO A 151 8.51 -4.08 4.64
CA PRO A 151 7.56 -3.69 3.59
C PRO A 151 7.63 -4.52 2.30
N TYR A 152 8.77 -5.15 2.01
CA TYR A 152 9.09 -5.65 0.67
C TYR A 152 8.14 -6.75 0.17
N PRO A 153 7.78 -7.77 0.97
CA PRO A 153 6.86 -8.81 0.52
C PRO A 153 5.49 -8.24 0.10
N ARG A 154 4.97 -7.26 0.85
CA ARG A 154 3.69 -6.61 0.55
C ARG A 154 3.76 -5.83 -0.76
N ILE A 155 4.85 -5.11 -0.97
CA ILE A 155 5.05 -4.30 -2.17
C ILE A 155 5.24 -5.16 -3.40
N VAL A 156 6.02 -6.24 -3.30
CA VAL A 156 6.19 -7.20 -4.41
C VAL A 156 4.84 -7.80 -4.79
N VAL A 157 4.03 -8.20 -3.80
CA VAL A 157 2.65 -8.63 -4.02
C VAL A 157 1.86 -7.57 -4.79
N MET A 158 1.93 -6.30 -4.40
CA MET A 158 1.24 -5.22 -5.12
C MET A 158 1.68 -5.12 -6.58
N HIS A 159 2.97 -5.28 -6.88
CA HIS A 159 3.46 -5.24 -8.26
C HIS A 159 2.96 -6.42 -9.08
N LEU A 160 2.97 -7.62 -8.51
CA LEU A 160 2.42 -8.80 -9.16
C LEU A 160 0.92 -8.63 -9.42
N VAL A 161 0.17 -8.12 -8.43
CA VAL A 161 -1.26 -7.79 -8.57
C VAL A 161 -1.46 -6.75 -9.67
N VAL A 162 -0.69 -5.65 -9.70
CA VAL A 162 -0.77 -4.62 -10.74
C VAL A 162 -0.52 -5.21 -12.13
N ILE A 163 0.56 -5.98 -12.29
CA ILE A 163 0.99 -6.54 -13.59
C ILE A 163 -0.01 -7.58 -14.09
N PHE A 164 -0.33 -8.58 -13.27
CA PHE A 164 -1.23 -9.67 -13.69
C PHE A 164 -2.68 -9.23 -13.73
N GLY A 165 -3.07 -8.30 -12.86
CA GLY A 165 -4.43 -7.82 -12.75
C GLY A 165 -4.89 -6.94 -13.86
N ALA A 166 -4.05 -5.98 -14.23
CA ALA A 166 -4.24 -5.20 -15.44
C ALA A 166 -4.44 -6.12 -16.65
N PHE A 167 -3.56 -7.10 -16.79
CA PHE A 167 -3.60 -8.05 -17.89
C PHE A 167 -4.88 -8.89 -17.88
N LEU A 168 -5.31 -9.35 -16.69
CA LEU A 168 -6.55 -10.11 -16.51
C LEU A 168 -7.80 -9.27 -16.78
N ALA A 169 -7.84 -8.01 -16.34
CA ALA A 169 -8.96 -7.10 -16.57
C ALA A 169 -9.15 -6.80 -18.07
N ILE A 170 -8.04 -6.67 -18.82
CA ILE A 170 -8.05 -6.55 -20.27
C ILE A 170 -8.58 -7.84 -20.92
N LEU A 171 -8.07 -9.01 -20.51
CA LEU A 171 -8.46 -10.32 -21.04
C LEU A 171 -9.95 -10.64 -20.82
N LEU A 172 -10.50 -10.29 -19.67
CA LEU A 172 -11.89 -10.60 -19.31
C LEU A 172 -12.91 -9.71 -20.04
N GLY A 173 -12.48 -8.64 -20.71
CA GLY A 173 -13.38 -7.66 -21.36
C GLY A 173 -14.36 -6.95 -20.42
N ASN A 174 -14.32 -7.27 -19.12
CA ASN A 174 -15.15 -6.71 -18.06
C ASN A 174 -14.22 -6.09 -17.00
N PRO A 175 -14.03 -4.76 -17.05
CA PRO A 175 -13.14 -4.04 -16.15
C PRO A 175 -13.46 -4.27 -14.67
N ILE A 176 -14.76 -4.38 -14.33
CA ILE A 176 -15.21 -4.51 -12.94
C ILE A 176 -14.86 -5.90 -12.39
N GLY A 177 -15.09 -6.95 -13.17
CA GLY A 177 -14.77 -8.33 -12.77
C GLY A 177 -13.28 -8.53 -12.49
N GLY A 178 -12.42 -7.99 -13.36
CA GLY A 178 -10.96 -8.01 -13.16
C GLY A 178 -10.53 -7.27 -11.90
N LEU A 179 -11.12 -6.09 -11.63
CA LEU A 179 -10.82 -5.31 -10.43
C LEU A 179 -11.25 -6.02 -9.14
N ILE A 180 -12.41 -6.68 -9.13
CA ILE A 180 -12.86 -7.44 -7.94
C ILE A 180 -11.88 -8.58 -7.63
N VAL A 181 -11.47 -9.35 -8.64
CA VAL A 181 -10.48 -10.44 -8.48
C VAL A 181 -9.18 -9.88 -7.90
N LEU A 182 -8.77 -8.68 -8.33
CA LEU A 182 -7.55 -8.05 -7.83
C LEU A 182 -7.63 -7.64 -6.39
N VAL A 183 -8.73 -7.03 -5.97
CA VAL A 183 -8.91 -6.65 -4.57
C VAL A 183 -8.93 -7.89 -3.68
N ILE A 184 -9.57 -8.98 -4.12
CA ILE A 184 -9.60 -10.24 -3.37
C ILE A 184 -8.19 -10.86 -3.26
N LEU A 185 -7.46 -10.97 -4.38
CA LEU A 185 -6.09 -11.49 -4.38
C LEU A 185 -5.18 -10.67 -3.47
N LYS A 186 -5.27 -9.35 -3.57
CA LYS A 186 -4.51 -8.41 -2.74
C LYS A 186 -4.83 -8.60 -1.27
N ALA A 187 -6.11 -8.60 -0.89
CA ALA A 187 -6.53 -8.78 0.49
C ALA A 187 -6.07 -10.12 1.07
N GLY A 188 -6.15 -11.21 0.30
CA GLY A 188 -5.66 -12.52 0.72
C GLY A 188 -4.15 -12.54 0.99
N LEU A 189 -3.37 -11.94 0.11
CA LEU A 189 -1.90 -11.90 0.23
C LEU A 189 -1.43 -10.95 1.35
N ASP A 190 -2.16 -9.86 1.59
CA ASP A 190 -1.95 -8.97 2.73
C ASP A 190 -2.14 -9.71 4.06
N ILE A 191 -3.24 -10.46 4.19
CA ILE A 191 -3.53 -11.26 5.38
C ILE A 191 -2.42 -12.30 5.59
N PHE A 192 -2.03 -13.02 4.53
CA PHE A 192 -0.95 -14.00 4.61
C PHE A 192 0.38 -13.37 5.07
N SER A 193 0.73 -12.22 4.51
CA SER A 193 1.95 -11.49 4.88
C SER A 193 1.91 -11.01 6.33
N HIS A 194 0.75 -10.52 6.78
CA HIS A 194 0.56 -10.07 8.15
C HIS A 194 0.68 -11.20 9.18
N ILE A 195 0.18 -12.39 8.86
CA ILE A 195 0.33 -13.58 9.71
C ILE A 195 1.79 -14.03 9.77
N LYS A 196 2.53 -13.95 8.67
CA LYS A 196 3.95 -14.37 8.62
C LYS A 196 4.89 -13.40 9.34
N GLU A 197 4.56 -12.11 9.39
CA GLU A 197 5.34 -11.08 10.08
C GLU A 197 5.17 -11.09 11.62
N HIS A 198 4.09 -11.68 12.15
CA HIS A 198 3.70 -11.56 13.57
C HIS A 198 3.43 -12.89 14.27
#